data_AF-A0AAV8FIJ6-F1
#
_entry.id   AF-A0AAV8FIJ6-F1
#
_cell.length_a   1.000
_cell.length_b   1.000
_cell.length_c   1.000
_cell.angle_alpha   90.00
_cell.angle_beta   90.00
_cell.angle_gamma   90.00
#
_symmetry.space_group_name_H-M   'P 1'
#
loop_
_entity.id
_entity.type
_entity.pdbx_description
1 polymer ?
#
loop_
_entity_poly.entity_id
_entity_poly.type
_entity_poly.pdbx_seq_one_letter_code
_entity_poly.pdbx_strand_id
1 'polypeptide(L)'
;MTLVGAGLLWIGWAGFNGGAPYAVNIDSSLAIYNTHLCTATSLLVWLCLDYMKFGKPSVIGAVQGMVTGLVCITPAAGLVQVWAALIMGVLSGSIPWFTMMVLHKKIKFLKHVDDTLAIFHTHAIAGTLGGLLAGLFAEPNLNRLFFGDDPKFVGLIYAIKNGRTAAGLHQIGMQIAGMAFILVLNVVITSIICLIIKIVTPLRLSVEEMTIGDDTVHGEDAYAVWGDGETYEQSIHGKQLYPSHV
;
A
#
# COMPACT_ATOMS: atom_id res chain seq x y z
N MET A 1 2.25 6.85 17.02
CA MET A 1 0.95 6.49 16.42
C MET A 1 1.05 5.51 15.24
N THR A 2 2.07 5.55 14.38
CA THR A 2 2.21 4.68 13.20
C THR A 2 2.02 3.18 13.46
N LEU A 3 2.60 2.64 14.55
CA LEU A 3 2.45 1.21 14.88
C LEU A 3 1.03 0.82 15.26
N VAL A 4 0.27 1.71 15.90
CA VAL A 4 -1.15 1.49 16.20
C VAL A 4 -1.94 1.42 14.89
N GLY A 5 -1.70 2.38 13.99
CA GLY A 5 -2.30 2.37 12.65
C GLY A 5 -1.93 1.10 11.87
N ALA A 6 -0.67 0.66 11.94
CA ALA A 6 -0.22 -0.57 11.30
C ALA A 6 -0.93 -1.82 11.86
N GLY A 7 -1.09 -1.92 13.18
CA GLY A 7 -1.82 -3.01 13.83
C GLY A 7 -3.29 -3.05 13.44
N LEU A 8 -3.98 -1.90 13.46
CA LEU A 8 -5.37 -1.78 13.01
C LEU A 8 -5.53 -2.15 11.53
N LEU A 9 -4.59 -1.71 10.69
CA LEU A 9 -4.59 -2.01 9.26
C LEU A 9 -4.43 -3.51 9.00
N TRP A 10 -3.51 -4.19 9.68
CA TRP A 10 -3.31 -5.63 9.49
C TRP A 10 -4.55 -6.42 9.95
N ILE A 11 -5.09 -6.11 11.12
CA ILE A 11 -6.32 -6.75 11.62
C ILE A 11 -7.49 -6.49 10.66
N GLY A 12 -7.67 -5.25 10.23
CA GLY A 12 -8.71 -4.88 9.28
C GLY A 12 -8.57 -5.59 7.94
N TRP A 13 -7.35 -5.82 7.47
CA TRP A 13 -7.09 -6.48 6.19
C TRP A 13 -7.45 -7.98 6.20
N ALA A 14 -7.38 -8.64 7.36
CA ALA A 14 -7.89 -10.00 7.49
C ALA A 14 -9.40 -10.05 7.19
N GLY A 15 -10.17 -9.05 7.66
CA GLY A 15 -11.56 -8.87 7.29
C GLY A 15 -11.75 -8.47 5.82
N PHE A 16 -10.89 -7.58 5.30
CA PHE A 16 -10.92 -7.13 3.91
C PHE A 16 -10.78 -8.30 2.91
N ASN A 17 -9.75 -9.14 3.08
CA ASN A 17 -9.52 -10.28 2.20
C ASN A 17 -10.41 -11.47 2.56
N GLY A 18 -10.59 -11.77 3.85
CA GLY A 18 -11.43 -12.90 4.31
C GLY A 18 -12.91 -12.71 4.02
N GLY A 19 -13.38 -11.46 3.96
CA GLY A 19 -14.75 -11.09 3.64
C GLY A 19 -15.03 -10.98 2.15
N ALA A 20 -14.02 -11.00 1.27
CA ALA A 20 -14.18 -10.87 -0.17
C ALA A 20 -15.11 -11.91 -0.81
N PRO A 21 -15.22 -13.16 -0.31
CA PRO A 21 -16.21 -14.13 -0.82
C PRO A 21 -17.67 -13.82 -0.44
N TYR A 22 -17.92 -12.83 0.43
CA TYR A 22 -19.25 -12.48 0.98
C TYR A 22 -19.99 -13.63 1.65
N ALA A 23 -19.27 -14.66 2.08
CA ALA A 23 -19.80 -15.86 2.72
C ALA A 23 -18.76 -16.43 3.70
N VAL A 24 -19.21 -17.26 4.64
CA VAL A 24 -18.32 -18.02 5.53
C VAL A 24 -18.01 -19.37 4.87
N ASN A 25 -16.84 -19.50 4.26
CA ASN A 25 -16.44 -20.71 3.55
C ASN A 25 -14.93 -21.00 3.65
N ILE A 26 -14.48 -22.03 2.94
CA ILE A 26 -13.07 -22.44 2.95
C ILE A 26 -12.16 -21.40 2.26
N ASP A 27 -12.66 -20.68 1.26
CA ASP A 27 -11.93 -19.62 0.57
C ASP A 27 -11.64 -18.45 1.51
N SER A 28 -12.62 -18.02 2.31
CA SER A 28 -12.42 -17.01 3.37
C SER A 28 -11.32 -17.38 4.35
N SER A 29 -11.30 -18.64 4.80
CA SER A 29 -10.28 -19.14 5.73
C SER A 29 -8.88 -19.13 5.10
N LEU A 30 -8.79 -19.54 3.83
CA LEU A 30 -7.55 -19.52 3.07
C LEU A 30 -7.07 -18.09 2.80
N ALA A 31 -7.99 -17.17 2.46
CA ALA A 31 -7.70 -15.77 2.21
C ALA A 31 -7.10 -15.09 3.45
N ILE A 32 -7.66 -15.33 4.63
CA ILE A 32 -7.10 -14.83 5.90
C ILE A 32 -5.70 -15.40 6.12
N TYR A 33 -5.52 -16.72 5.95
CA TYR A 33 -4.24 -17.37 6.17
C TYR A 33 -3.13 -16.84 5.23
N ASN A 34 -3.42 -16.77 3.93
CA ASN A 34 -2.52 -16.22 2.93
C ASN A 34 -2.20 -14.74 3.20
N THR A 35 -3.17 -13.97 3.69
CA THR A 35 -2.97 -12.56 4.08
C THR A 35 -1.92 -12.44 5.17
N HIS A 36 -2.03 -13.22 6.24
CA HIS A 36 -1.03 -13.21 7.32
C HIS A 36 0.34 -13.70 6.84
N LEU A 37 0.39 -14.82 6.11
CA LEU A 37 1.65 -15.42 5.69
C LEU A 37 2.43 -14.51 4.71
N CYS A 38 1.76 -13.98 3.69
CA CYS A 38 2.38 -13.08 2.72
C CYS A 38 2.89 -11.80 3.40
N THR A 39 2.07 -11.21 4.28
CA THR A 39 2.42 -10.00 5.02
C THR A 39 3.61 -10.20 5.96
N ALA A 40 3.60 -11.27 6.75
CA ALA A 40 4.71 -11.59 7.65
C ALA A 40 6.01 -11.82 6.85
N THR A 41 5.92 -12.53 5.72
CA THR A 41 7.07 -12.78 4.85
C THR A 41 7.61 -11.49 4.24
N SER A 42 6.74 -10.63 3.72
CA SER A 42 7.13 -9.33 3.14
C SER A 42 7.79 -8.42 4.16
N LEU A 43 7.22 -8.33 5.37
CA LEU A 43 7.81 -7.59 6.49
C LEU A 43 9.22 -8.10 6.82
N LEU A 44 9.40 -9.41 6.97
CA LEU A 44 10.70 -10.00 7.31
C LEU A 44 11.73 -9.76 6.19
N VAL A 45 11.34 -9.93 4.93
CA VAL A 45 12.24 -9.66 3.79
C VAL A 45 12.65 -8.19 3.76
N TRP A 46 11.71 -7.27 3.99
CA TRP A 46 12.01 -5.85 4.05
C TRP A 46 13.00 -5.51 5.16
N LEU A 47 12.79 -6.05 6.36
CA LEU A 47 13.69 -5.84 7.49
C LEU A 47 15.08 -6.41 7.23
N CYS A 48 15.17 -7.58 6.60
CA CYS A 48 16.44 -8.16 6.18
C CYS A 48 17.16 -7.23 5.18
N LEU A 49 16.45 -6.67 4.20
CA LEU A 49 17.04 -5.74 3.23
C LEU A 49 17.49 -4.42 3.87
N ASP A 50 16.70 -3.88 4.80
CA ASP A 50 17.08 -2.71 5.58
C ASP A 50 18.34 -2.98 6.41
N TYR A 51 18.40 -4.13 7.09
CA TYR A 51 19.58 -4.52 7.86
C TYR A 51 20.81 -4.66 6.96
N MET A 52 20.68 -5.34 5.81
CA MET A 52 21.77 -5.50 4.85
C MET A 52 22.26 -4.17 4.28
N LYS A 53 21.37 -3.20 4.07
CA LYS A 53 21.72 -1.92 3.43
C LYS A 53 22.18 -0.84 4.41
N PHE A 54 21.57 -0.80 5.59
CA PHE A 54 21.74 0.29 6.56
C PHE A 54 22.34 -0.18 7.90
N GLY A 55 22.58 -1.47 8.08
CA GLY A 55 23.17 -2.06 9.29
C GLY A 55 22.21 -2.19 10.48
N LYS A 56 20.95 -1.75 10.32
CA LYS A 56 19.92 -1.81 11.36
C LYS A 56 18.51 -1.93 10.76
N PRO A 57 17.60 -2.69 11.38
CA PRO A 57 16.20 -2.75 10.94
C PRO A 57 15.50 -1.40 11.19
N SER A 58 14.61 -1.00 10.28
CA SER A 58 13.79 0.21 10.42
C SER A 58 12.36 -0.14 10.84
N VAL A 59 11.82 0.57 11.84
CA VAL A 59 10.41 0.43 12.23
C VAL A 59 9.48 0.92 11.11
N ILE A 60 9.83 2.03 10.45
CA ILE A 60 9.10 2.53 9.29
C ILE A 60 9.18 1.52 8.15
N GLY A 61 10.36 0.91 7.95
CA GLY A 61 10.55 -0.17 6.98
C GLY A 61 9.70 -1.39 7.28
N ALA A 62 9.58 -1.81 8.55
CA ALA A 62 8.68 -2.89 8.96
C ALA A 62 7.23 -2.60 8.58
N VAL A 63 6.76 -1.37 8.83
CA VAL A 63 5.40 -0.95 8.46
C VAL A 63 5.22 -0.93 6.93
N GLN A 64 6.21 -0.45 6.19
CA GLN A 64 6.17 -0.46 4.72
C GLN A 64 6.14 -1.90 4.16
N GLY A 65 7.01 -2.78 4.64
CA GLY A 65 7.02 -4.20 4.25
C GLY A 65 5.75 -4.94 4.62
N MET A 66 5.13 -4.61 5.76
CA MET A 66 3.79 -5.08 6.11
C MET A 66 2.75 -4.64 5.06
N VAL A 67 2.67 -3.33 4.77
CA VAL A 67 1.70 -2.78 3.81
C VAL A 67 1.89 -3.40 2.43
N THR A 68 3.13 -3.53 1.94
CA THR A 68 3.36 -4.10 0.59
C THR A 68 2.95 -5.55 0.49
N GLY A 69 3.13 -6.35 1.55
CA GLY A 69 2.67 -7.73 1.62
C GLY A 69 1.14 -7.83 1.59
N LEU A 70 0.46 -6.97 2.36
CA LEU A 70 -1.00 -6.87 2.38
C LEU A 70 -1.56 -6.47 1.01
N VAL A 71 -0.98 -5.44 0.40
CA VAL A 71 -1.38 -4.98 -0.94
C VAL A 71 -1.15 -6.07 -1.99
N CYS A 72 0.02 -6.71 -1.99
CA CYS A 72 0.38 -7.70 -3.00
C CYS A 72 -0.54 -8.93 -2.97
N ILE A 73 -0.92 -9.43 -1.79
CA ILE A 73 -1.76 -10.63 -1.68
C ILE A 73 -3.24 -10.37 -1.96
N THR A 74 -3.70 -9.12 -1.83
CA THR A 74 -5.10 -8.73 -1.99
C THR A 74 -5.80 -9.30 -3.24
N PRO A 75 -5.26 -9.17 -4.46
CA PRO A 75 -5.92 -9.71 -5.66
C PRO A 75 -5.88 -11.24 -5.77
N ALA A 76 -5.22 -11.94 -4.85
CA ALA A 76 -4.93 -13.37 -4.95
C ALA A 76 -5.26 -14.16 -3.67
N ALA A 77 -5.75 -13.51 -2.62
CA ALA A 77 -5.73 -14.06 -1.26
C ALA A 77 -6.43 -15.43 -1.14
N GLY A 78 -7.63 -15.59 -1.71
CA GLY A 78 -8.33 -16.88 -1.76
C GLY A 78 -7.96 -17.76 -2.97
N LEU A 79 -7.24 -17.20 -3.94
CA LEU A 79 -7.08 -17.79 -5.27
C LEU A 79 -5.76 -18.55 -5.45
N VAL A 80 -4.80 -18.39 -4.55
CA VAL A 80 -3.46 -18.97 -4.66
C VAL A 80 -3.16 -19.96 -3.53
N GLN A 81 -2.30 -20.92 -3.83
CA GLN A 81 -1.80 -21.85 -2.83
C GLN A 81 -0.86 -21.14 -1.84
N VAL A 82 -0.77 -21.68 -0.62
CA VAL A 82 0.05 -21.14 0.49
C VAL A 82 1.51 -20.91 0.10
N TRP A 83 2.12 -21.84 -0.64
CA TRP A 83 3.51 -21.68 -1.10
C TRP A 83 3.68 -20.48 -2.05
N ALA A 84 2.67 -20.18 -2.86
CA ALA A 84 2.69 -19.04 -3.77
C ALA A 84 2.54 -17.73 -2.99
N ALA A 85 1.69 -17.70 -1.95
CA ALA A 85 1.58 -16.56 -1.04
C ALA A 85 2.92 -16.23 -0.34
N LEU A 86 3.72 -17.24 0.00
CA LEU A 86 5.07 -17.03 0.54
C LEU A 86 6.00 -16.37 -0.50
N ILE A 87 5.98 -16.83 -1.76
CA ILE A 87 6.76 -16.21 -2.84
C ILE A 87 6.29 -14.78 -3.10
N MET A 88 4.98 -14.54 -3.12
CA MET A 88 4.40 -13.20 -3.24
C MET A 88 4.88 -12.29 -2.10
N GLY A 89 5.00 -12.81 -0.88
CA GLY A 89 5.58 -12.12 0.26
C GLY A 89 7.03 -11.72 0.03
N VAL A 90 7.87 -12.66 -0.44
CA VAL A 90 9.28 -12.36 -0.75
C VAL A 90 9.40 -11.27 -1.83
N LEU A 91 8.61 -11.37 -2.89
CA LEU A 91 8.63 -10.41 -3.98
C LEU A 91 8.10 -9.03 -3.56
N SER A 92 7.05 -8.99 -2.75
CA SER A 92 6.48 -7.72 -2.24
C SER A 92 7.30 -7.05 -1.14
N GLY A 93 8.13 -7.81 -0.43
CA GLY A 93 9.13 -7.25 0.49
C GLY A 93 10.35 -6.69 -0.24
N SER A 94 10.68 -7.21 -1.42
CA SER A 94 11.94 -6.89 -2.13
C SER A 94 11.78 -5.90 -3.28
N ILE A 95 10.77 -6.06 -4.14
CA ILE A 95 10.59 -5.21 -5.33
C ILE A 95 10.22 -3.77 -4.94
N PRO A 96 9.17 -3.51 -4.14
CA PRO A 96 8.87 -2.15 -3.68
C PRO A 96 9.99 -1.52 -2.84
N TRP A 97 10.70 -2.32 -2.04
CA TRP A 97 11.89 -1.86 -1.33
C TRP A 97 12.94 -1.34 -2.31
N PHE A 98 13.25 -2.10 -3.37
CA PHE A 98 14.20 -1.71 -4.39
C PHE A 98 13.74 -0.47 -5.17
N THR A 99 12.47 -0.40 -5.56
CA THR A 99 11.95 0.76 -6.29
C THR A 99 12.04 2.03 -5.46
N MET A 100 11.73 1.94 -4.17
CA MET A 100 11.78 3.09 -3.26
C MET A 100 13.20 3.47 -2.86
N MET A 101 14.03 2.52 -2.43
CA MET A 101 15.36 2.82 -1.88
C MET A 101 16.43 3.07 -2.93
N VAL A 102 16.29 2.45 -4.12
CA VAL A 102 17.29 2.52 -5.19
C VAL A 102 16.77 3.28 -6.39
N LEU A 103 15.63 2.89 -6.95
CA LEU A 103 15.18 3.41 -8.25
C LEU A 103 14.68 4.86 -8.15
N HIS A 104 13.95 5.20 -7.10
CA HIS A 104 13.41 6.55 -6.86
C HIS A 104 14.52 7.61 -6.85
N LYS A 105 15.70 7.29 -6.30
CA LYS A 105 16.87 8.19 -6.28
C LYS A 105 17.59 8.30 -7.63
N LYS A 106 17.35 7.38 -8.56
CA LYS A 106 18.02 7.34 -9.89
C LYS A 106 17.17 7.96 -10.99
N ILE A 107 15.84 7.82 -10.93
CA ILE A 107 14.95 8.32 -11.97
C ILE A 107 14.58 9.78 -11.69
N LYS A 108 14.91 10.69 -12.63
CA LYS A 108 14.61 12.13 -12.52
C LYS A 108 13.12 12.40 -12.31
N PHE A 109 12.25 11.71 -13.06
CA PHE A 109 10.80 11.86 -12.92
C PHE A 109 10.32 11.56 -11.50
N LEU A 110 10.75 10.44 -10.91
CA LEU A 110 10.34 10.05 -9.56
C LEU A 110 10.79 11.05 -8.49
N LYS A 111 11.91 11.76 -8.69
CA LYS A 111 12.35 12.81 -7.77
C LYS A 111 11.44 14.05 -7.72
N HIS A 112 10.64 14.27 -8.77
CA HIS A 112 9.67 15.36 -8.79
C HIS A 112 8.33 14.94 -8.19
N VAL A 113 8.15 13.65 -7.88
CA VAL A 113 6.96 13.12 -7.22
C VAL A 113 7.14 13.28 -5.72
N ASP A 114 6.43 14.25 -5.16
CA ASP A 114 6.38 14.55 -3.73
C ASP A 114 5.45 13.55 -3.01
N ASP A 115 5.91 12.31 -2.88
CA ASP A 115 5.18 11.19 -2.25
C ASP A 115 5.71 10.92 -0.83
N THR A 116 5.21 11.71 0.13
CA THR A 116 5.66 11.72 1.53
C THR A 116 5.50 10.37 2.23
N LEU A 117 4.47 9.61 1.89
CA LEU A 117 4.16 8.32 2.50
C LEU A 117 4.63 7.12 1.66
N ALA A 118 5.32 7.36 0.54
CA ALA A 118 5.74 6.34 -0.42
C ALA A 118 4.59 5.45 -0.91
N ILE A 119 3.39 6.02 -1.09
CA ILE A 119 2.17 5.32 -1.54
C ILE A 119 2.38 4.72 -2.94
N PHE A 120 3.12 5.39 -3.81
CA PHE A 120 3.39 4.89 -5.16
C PHE A 120 4.09 3.52 -5.12
N HIS A 121 5.11 3.36 -4.27
CA HIS A 121 5.84 2.10 -4.16
C HIS A 121 5.04 1.06 -3.39
N THR A 122 4.46 1.46 -2.26
CA THR A 122 3.78 0.54 -1.36
C THR A 122 2.43 0.05 -1.89
N HIS A 123 1.76 0.83 -2.74
CA HIS A 123 0.44 0.50 -3.29
C HIS A 123 0.50 0.26 -4.81
N ALA A 124 0.97 1.22 -5.61
CA ALA A 124 0.90 1.08 -7.07
C ALA A 124 1.84 -0.03 -7.57
N ILE A 125 3.10 -0.05 -7.13
CA ILE A 125 4.05 -1.11 -7.52
C ILE A 125 3.67 -2.45 -6.90
N ALA A 126 3.41 -2.49 -5.58
CA ALA A 126 3.03 -3.75 -4.91
C ALA A 126 1.70 -4.32 -5.43
N GLY A 127 0.71 -3.48 -5.74
CA GLY A 127 -0.59 -3.89 -6.27
C GLY A 127 -0.50 -4.39 -7.71
N THR A 128 0.32 -3.73 -8.55
CA THR A 128 0.63 -4.21 -9.90
C THR A 128 1.32 -5.57 -9.82
N LEU A 129 2.32 -5.72 -8.95
CA LEU A 129 2.98 -6.99 -8.70
C LEU A 129 1.97 -8.07 -8.26
N GLY A 130 1.13 -7.75 -7.28
CA GLY A 130 0.08 -8.65 -6.79
C GLY A 130 -0.85 -9.15 -7.87
N GLY A 131 -1.36 -8.26 -8.73
CA GLY A 131 -2.24 -8.63 -9.82
C GLY A 131 -1.55 -9.51 -10.88
N LEU A 132 -0.27 -9.25 -11.18
CA LEU A 132 0.49 -10.07 -12.13
C LEU A 132 0.74 -11.46 -11.55
N LEU A 133 1.12 -11.53 -10.28
CA LEU A 133 1.34 -12.79 -9.58
C LEU A 133 0.03 -13.58 -9.38
N ALA A 134 -1.11 -12.92 -9.18
CA ALA A 134 -2.41 -13.57 -9.22
C ALA A 134 -2.66 -14.23 -10.59
N GLY A 135 -2.40 -13.51 -11.69
CA GLY A 135 -2.50 -14.07 -13.05
C GLY A 135 -1.51 -15.22 -13.32
N LEU A 136 -0.43 -15.31 -12.55
CA LEU A 136 0.56 -16.38 -12.65
C LEU A 136 0.18 -17.61 -11.81
N PHE A 137 -0.25 -17.38 -10.57
CA PHE A 137 -0.40 -18.39 -9.51
C PHE A 137 -1.85 -18.79 -9.18
N ALA A 138 -2.87 -18.20 -9.81
CA ALA A 138 -4.25 -18.57 -9.52
C ALA A 138 -4.50 -20.06 -9.80
N GLU A 139 -4.90 -20.81 -8.78
CA GLU A 139 -5.05 -22.26 -8.84
C GLU A 139 -6.48 -22.63 -9.28
N PRO A 140 -6.66 -23.57 -10.22
CA PRO A 140 -7.98 -23.87 -10.79
C PRO A 140 -9.08 -24.27 -9.80
N ASN A 141 -8.77 -25.07 -8.78
CA ASN A 141 -9.76 -25.51 -7.80
C ASN A 141 -10.12 -24.39 -6.83
N LEU A 142 -9.14 -23.56 -6.42
CA LEU A 142 -9.37 -22.37 -5.61
C LEU A 142 -10.22 -21.34 -6.37
N ASN A 143 -9.89 -21.08 -7.63
CA ASN A 143 -10.72 -20.24 -8.50
C ASN A 143 -12.15 -20.76 -8.62
N ARG A 144 -12.35 -22.08 -8.65
CA ARG A 144 -13.70 -22.66 -8.68
C ARG A 144 -14.49 -22.38 -7.42
N LEU A 145 -13.83 -22.38 -6.25
CA LEU A 145 -14.48 -22.07 -4.97
C LEU A 145 -14.97 -20.62 -4.91
N PHE A 146 -14.25 -19.69 -5.56
CA PHE A 146 -14.59 -18.27 -5.55
C PHE A 146 -15.50 -17.84 -6.73
N PHE A 147 -15.18 -18.28 -7.95
CA PHE A 147 -15.85 -17.86 -9.19
C PHE A 147 -16.83 -18.88 -9.77
N GLY A 148 -16.98 -20.05 -9.14
CA GLY A 148 -17.78 -21.16 -9.66
C GLY A 148 -17.05 -21.96 -10.75
N ASP A 149 -17.77 -22.86 -11.43
CA ASP A 149 -17.23 -23.80 -12.42
C ASP A 149 -16.86 -23.17 -13.78
N ASP A 150 -16.28 -21.97 -13.78
CA ASP A 150 -15.81 -21.32 -14.99
C ASP A 150 -14.35 -21.69 -15.29
N PRO A 151 -14.08 -22.47 -16.34
CA PRO A 151 -12.74 -22.94 -16.65
C PRO A 151 -11.82 -21.82 -17.15
N LYS A 152 -12.30 -20.60 -17.42
CA LYS A 152 -11.48 -19.50 -17.94
C LYS A 152 -10.48 -18.98 -16.91
N PHE A 153 -10.79 -19.09 -15.63
CA PHE A 153 -9.95 -18.58 -14.55
C PHE A 153 -8.84 -19.58 -14.20
N VAL A 154 -7.66 -19.37 -14.75
CA VAL A 154 -6.50 -20.20 -14.47
C VAL A 154 -5.21 -19.39 -14.57
N GLY A 155 -4.36 -19.49 -13.55
CA GLY A 155 -3.05 -18.88 -13.55
C GLY A 155 -2.13 -19.53 -14.58
N LEU A 156 -1.24 -18.75 -15.18
CA LEU A 156 -0.38 -19.21 -16.29
C LEU A 156 0.43 -20.47 -15.96
N ILE A 157 0.92 -20.64 -14.72
CA ILE A 157 1.67 -21.85 -14.33
C ILE A 157 0.83 -23.12 -14.43
N TYR A 158 -0.41 -23.09 -13.92
CA TYR A 158 -1.31 -24.23 -14.02
C TYR A 158 -1.83 -24.43 -15.44
N ALA A 159 -2.05 -23.33 -16.17
CA ALA A 159 -2.47 -23.38 -17.56
C ALA A 159 -1.45 -24.11 -18.44
N ILE A 160 -0.16 -23.81 -18.28
CA ILE A 160 0.92 -24.50 -19.01
C ILE A 160 0.94 -26.00 -18.66
N LYS A 161 0.87 -26.33 -17.37
CA LYS A 161 0.88 -27.73 -16.90
C LYS A 161 -0.30 -28.55 -17.45
N ASN A 162 -1.46 -27.92 -17.62
CA ASN A 162 -2.68 -28.57 -18.06
C ASN A 162 -2.91 -28.47 -19.58
N GLY A 163 -1.92 -28.01 -20.37
CA GLY A 163 -2.05 -27.87 -21.82
C GLY A 163 -2.97 -26.73 -22.29
N ARG A 164 -3.34 -25.81 -21.39
CA ARG A 164 -4.26 -24.68 -21.61
C ARG A 164 -3.52 -23.33 -21.65
N THR A 165 -2.28 -23.31 -22.16
CA THR A 165 -1.40 -22.12 -22.16
C THR A 165 -2.08 -20.85 -22.70
N ALA A 166 -2.91 -20.96 -23.74
CA ALA A 166 -3.66 -19.82 -24.28
C ALA A 166 -4.59 -19.17 -23.24
N ALA A 167 -5.25 -19.96 -22.39
CA ALA A 167 -6.09 -19.45 -21.30
C ALA A 167 -5.25 -18.75 -20.22
N GLY A 168 -4.08 -19.30 -19.89
CA GLY A 168 -3.16 -18.67 -18.94
C GLY A 168 -2.59 -17.33 -19.45
N LEU A 169 -2.22 -17.27 -20.75
CA LEU A 169 -1.78 -16.04 -21.38
C LEU A 169 -2.91 -15.01 -21.45
N HIS A 170 -4.14 -15.46 -21.72
CA HIS A 170 -5.32 -14.61 -21.64
C HIS A 170 -5.50 -14.05 -20.22
N GLN A 171 -5.36 -14.86 -19.17
CA GLN A 171 -5.44 -14.39 -17.79
C GLN A 171 -4.39 -13.31 -17.48
N ILE A 172 -3.12 -13.51 -17.85
CA ILE A 172 -2.08 -12.49 -17.69
C ILE A 172 -2.44 -11.21 -18.47
N GLY A 173 -2.93 -11.35 -19.70
CA GLY A 173 -3.40 -10.24 -20.51
C GLY A 173 -4.53 -9.45 -19.82
N MET A 174 -5.48 -10.14 -19.19
CA MET A 174 -6.57 -9.51 -18.44
C MET A 174 -6.07 -8.77 -17.20
N GLN A 175 -5.09 -9.31 -16.47
CA GLN A 175 -4.48 -8.61 -15.34
C GLN A 175 -3.79 -7.32 -15.80
N ILE A 176 -3.02 -7.38 -16.90
CA ILE A 176 -2.36 -6.19 -17.48
C ILE A 176 -3.39 -5.18 -17.98
N ALA A 177 -4.44 -5.62 -18.68
CA ALA A 177 -5.50 -4.75 -19.18
C ALA A 177 -6.23 -4.05 -18.02
N GLY A 178 -6.56 -4.78 -16.96
CA GLY A 178 -7.16 -4.22 -15.75
C GLY A 178 -6.26 -3.19 -15.07
N MET A 179 -4.96 -3.47 -14.94
CA MET A 179 -3.98 -2.52 -14.40
C MET A 179 -3.89 -1.25 -15.25
N ALA A 180 -3.78 -1.40 -16.57
CA ALA A 180 -3.71 -0.27 -17.50
C ALA A 180 -4.98 0.59 -17.43
N PHE A 181 -6.16 -0.06 -17.36
CA PHE A 181 -7.43 0.63 -17.19
C PHE A 181 -7.47 1.44 -15.88
N ILE A 182 -7.15 0.81 -14.75
CA ILE A 182 -7.15 1.49 -13.44
C ILE A 182 -6.14 2.63 -13.42
N LEU A 183 -4.95 2.44 -14.01
CA LEU A 183 -3.92 3.47 -14.11
C LEU A 183 -4.42 4.68 -14.88
N VAL A 184 -4.95 4.47 -16.09
CA VAL A 184 -5.47 5.55 -16.94
C VAL A 184 -6.63 6.26 -16.26
N LEU A 185 -7.56 5.50 -15.68
CA LEU A 185 -8.70 6.05 -14.97
C LEU A 185 -8.26 6.95 -13.81
N ASN A 186 -7.35 6.47 -12.96
CA ASN A 186 -6.86 7.27 -11.83
C ASN A 186 -6.08 8.50 -12.27
N VAL A 187 -5.19 8.38 -13.25
CA VAL A 187 -4.42 9.54 -13.74
C VAL A 187 -5.34 10.59 -14.33
N VAL A 188 -6.28 10.20 -15.19
CA VAL A 188 -7.17 11.13 -15.89
C VAL A 188 -8.19 11.74 -14.92
N ILE A 189 -8.94 10.90 -14.21
CA ILE A 189 -10.05 11.37 -13.37
C ILE A 189 -9.54 12.15 -12.16
N THR A 190 -8.52 11.67 -11.45
CA THR A 190 -7.95 12.40 -10.30
C THR A 190 -7.37 13.74 -10.75
N SER A 191 -6.69 13.78 -11.91
CA SER A 191 -6.18 15.05 -12.44
C SER A 191 -7.30 16.02 -12.78
N ILE A 192 -8.39 15.56 -13.40
CA ILE A 192 -9.57 16.41 -13.68
C ILE A 192 -10.16 16.95 -12.37
N ILE A 193 -10.37 16.08 -11.37
CA ILE A 193 -10.91 16.48 -10.07
C ILE A 193 -10.01 17.53 -9.40
N CYS A 194 -8.70 17.28 -9.33
CA CYS A 194 -7.74 18.23 -8.78
C CYS A 194 -7.77 19.56 -9.54
N LEU A 195 -7.79 19.55 -10.87
CA LEU A 195 -7.83 20.78 -11.68
C LEU A 195 -9.14 21.56 -11.46
N ILE A 196 -10.27 20.89 -11.27
CA ILE A 196 -11.53 21.55 -10.94
C ILE A 196 -11.47 22.17 -9.53
N ILE A 197 -10.99 21.43 -8.53
CA ILE A 197 -10.84 21.94 -7.16
C ILE A 197 -9.90 23.15 -7.13
N LYS A 198 -8.84 23.13 -7.94
CA LYS A 198 -7.86 24.23 -8.07
C LYS A 198 -8.50 25.56 -8.50
N ILE A 199 -9.65 25.54 -9.16
CA ILE A 199 -10.39 26.76 -9.54
C ILE A 199 -10.97 27.45 -8.29
N VAL A 200 -11.33 26.68 -7.27
CA VAL A 200 -12.00 27.17 -6.05
C VAL A 200 -11.00 27.42 -4.92
N THR A 201 -10.00 26.55 -4.76
CA THR A 201 -9.03 26.61 -3.66
C THR A 201 -7.66 26.09 -4.08
N PRO A 202 -6.54 26.67 -3.61
CA PRO A 202 -5.22 26.13 -3.89
C PRO A 202 -5.07 24.71 -3.33
N LEU A 203 -4.53 23.80 -4.15
CA LEU A 203 -4.28 22.41 -3.74
C LEU A 203 -3.04 22.23 -2.86
N ARG A 204 -2.18 23.25 -2.78
CA ARG A 204 -0.94 23.23 -2.02
C ARG A 204 -0.78 24.57 -1.33
N LEU A 205 -0.42 24.53 -0.05
CA LEU A 205 -0.06 25.71 0.73
C LEU A 205 1.16 26.43 0.12
N SER A 206 1.29 27.72 0.39
CA SER A 206 2.48 28.49 0.04
C SER A 206 3.72 27.96 0.77
N VAL A 207 4.92 28.32 0.29
CA VAL A 207 6.17 27.85 0.90
C VAL A 207 6.32 28.38 2.31
N GLU A 208 5.87 29.61 2.54
CA GLU A 208 5.84 30.28 3.83
C GLU A 208 4.92 29.54 4.82
N GLU A 209 3.68 29.24 4.42
CA GLU A 209 2.72 28.51 5.26
C GLU A 209 3.17 27.06 5.52
N MET A 210 3.78 26.38 4.54
CA MET A 210 4.37 25.05 4.74
C MET A 210 5.53 25.04 5.74
N THR A 211 6.22 26.17 5.93
CA THR A 211 7.33 26.27 6.88
C THR A 211 6.81 26.31 8.33
N ILE A 212 5.65 26.92 8.55
CA ILE A 212 4.99 26.98 9.86
C ILE A 212 4.21 25.68 10.12
N GLY A 213 3.54 25.15 9.10
CA GLY A 213 2.85 23.86 9.17
C GLY A 213 1.49 23.93 9.85
N ASP A 214 1.23 22.98 10.74
CA ASP A 214 -0.10 22.72 11.33
C ASP A 214 -0.65 23.93 12.09
N ASP A 215 0.20 24.68 12.80
CA ASP A 215 -0.18 25.91 13.53
C ASP A 215 -0.79 26.97 12.60
N THR A 216 -0.35 27.06 11.34
CA THR A 216 -0.96 28.01 10.38
C THR A 216 -2.35 27.60 9.92
N VAL A 217 -2.65 26.31 9.88
CA VAL A 217 -3.92 25.80 9.35
C VAL A 217 -4.94 25.56 10.46
N HIS A 218 -4.47 25.03 11.59
CA HIS A 218 -5.29 24.56 12.70
C HIS A 218 -5.11 25.35 13.99
N GLY A 219 -4.08 26.19 14.11
CA GLY A 219 -3.80 26.97 15.33
C GLY A 219 -3.42 26.11 16.54
N GLU A 220 -3.01 24.86 16.30
CA GLU A 220 -2.70 23.86 17.30
C GLU A 220 -1.37 23.19 16.98
N ASP A 221 -0.59 22.91 18.04
CA ASP A 221 0.55 22.01 17.96
C ASP A 221 0.11 20.58 18.23
N ALA A 222 0.35 19.68 17.26
CA ALA A 222 -0.01 18.25 17.37
C ALA A 222 0.55 17.58 18.64
N TYR A 223 1.65 18.10 19.19
CA TYR A 223 2.22 17.67 20.47
C TYR A 223 2.66 18.89 21.28
N ALA A 224 1.75 19.49 22.03
CA ALA A 224 2.12 20.50 23.02
C ALA A 224 2.79 19.83 24.23
N VAL A 225 4.12 19.67 24.18
CA VAL A 225 4.92 19.20 25.32
C VAL A 225 5.14 20.38 26.27
N TRP A 226 4.17 20.59 27.14
CA TRP A 226 4.24 21.60 28.21
C TRP A 226 5.31 21.21 29.22
N GLY A 227 6.57 21.62 28.98
CA GLY A 227 7.71 21.30 29.86
C GLY A 227 9.05 21.88 29.45
N ASP A 228 9.28 22.20 28.18
CA ASP A 228 10.58 22.66 27.66
C ASP A 228 10.63 24.18 27.36
N GLY A 229 9.93 24.99 28.16
CA GLY A 229 10.09 26.46 28.15
C GLY A 229 9.33 27.22 27.06
N GLU A 230 8.57 26.54 26.19
CA GLU A 230 7.66 27.22 25.27
C GLU A 230 6.28 27.40 25.94
N THR A 231 5.95 28.65 26.26
CA THR A 231 4.66 29.07 26.78
C THR A 231 3.67 29.33 25.63
N TYR A 232 2.38 29.12 25.91
CA TYR A 232 1.23 29.36 25.00
C TYR A 232 1.27 30.71 24.27
N GLU A 233 2.03 31.68 24.77
CA GLU A 233 2.15 33.04 24.25
C GLU A 233 2.76 33.11 22.84
N GLN A 234 3.45 32.07 22.36
CA GLN A 234 4.11 32.09 21.04
C GLN A 234 3.24 31.61 19.87
N SER A 235 2.13 30.89 20.12
CA SER A 235 1.18 30.56 19.04
C SER A 235 0.40 31.80 18.61
N ILE A 236 -0.11 31.84 17.39
CA ILE A 236 -0.85 33.00 16.85
C ILE A 236 -2.07 33.35 17.72
N HIS A 237 -2.59 32.39 18.48
CA HIS A 237 -3.68 32.54 19.45
C HIS A 237 -3.23 32.94 20.87
N GLY A 238 -1.92 32.91 21.14
CA GLY A 238 -1.29 33.38 22.38
C GLY A 238 -1.12 34.90 22.50
N LYS A 239 -1.52 35.69 21.49
CA LYS A 239 -1.47 37.17 21.55
C LYS A 239 -2.41 37.70 22.65
N GLN A 240 -1.84 37.84 23.85
CA GLN A 240 -2.21 38.72 24.97
C GLN A 240 -3.70 39.03 25.14
N LEU A 241 -4.35 38.31 26.07
CA LEU A 241 -5.61 38.76 26.69
C LEU A 241 -5.49 39.03 28.20
N TYR A 242 -4.28 39.09 28.77
CA TYR A 242 -4.12 39.47 30.16
C TYR A 242 -3.13 40.63 30.30
N PRO A 243 -3.56 41.81 30.79
CA PRO A 243 -2.64 42.88 31.13
C PRO A 243 -1.77 42.42 32.30
N SER A 244 -0.46 42.58 32.14
CA SER A 244 0.53 42.40 33.20
C SER A 244 0.22 43.38 34.34
N HIS A 245 -0.35 42.86 35.42
CA HIS A 245 -0.42 43.58 36.69
C HIS A 245 0.69 43.06 37.60
N VAL A 246 1.68 43.95 37.79
CA VAL A 246 2.58 44.16 38.94
C VAL A 246 2.93 42.95 39.80
#